data_AF-A0A5S3YPG1-F1
#
_entry.id   AF-A0A5S3YPG1-F1
#
_cell.length_a   1.000
_cell.length_b   1.000
_cell.length_c   1.000
_cell.angle_alpha   90.00
_cell.angle_beta   90.00
_cell.angle_gamma   90.00
#
_symmetry.space_group_name_H-M   'P 1'
#
loop_
_entity.id
_entity.type
_entity.pdbx_description
1 polymer ?
#
loop_
_entity_poly.entity_id
_entity_poly.type
_entity_poly.pdbx_seq_one_letter_code
_entity_poly.pdbx_strand_id
1 'polypeptide(L)'
;MELEQNTPLTLPLFLLDEHIEQRDLETSDLTLSVILDETLLANLCQNPAEDQSISINLETYQLFADNSQFKPVISEAHQAQLLLNRGPVLSAVVSSGEQVFISPPVEMMPTFDLGDEEEEA
;
A
#
# COMPACT_ATOMS: atom_id res chain seq x y z
N MET A 1 -8.12 7.59 -3.46
CA MET A 1 -8.67 6.25 -3.16
C MET A 1 -9.48 6.35 -1.88
N GLU A 2 -10.66 5.70 -1.82
CA GLU A 2 -11.48 5.61 -0.60
C GLU A 2 -11.04 4.40 0.22
N LEU A 3 -11.03 4.54 1.55
CA LEU A 3 -10.59 3.51 2.50
C LEU A 3 -11.78 3.01 3.29
N GLU A 4 -12.11 1.73 3.13
CA GLU A 4 -13.24 1.10 3.81
C GLU A 4 -12.83 -0.22 4.48
N GLN A 5 -13.47 -0.56 5.59
CA GLN A 5 -13.16 -1.78 6.33
C GLN A 5 -13.52 -3.02 5.51
N ASN A 6 -12.67 -4.05 5.62
CA ASN A 6 -12.79 -5.32 4.89
C ASN A 6 -12.70 -5.18 3.36
N THR A 7 -12.22 -4.04 2.86
CA THR A 7 -11.93 -3.88 1.43
C THR A 7 -10.45 -4.17 1.15
N PRO A 8 -10.13 -4.74 -0.03
CA PRO A 8 -8.76 -4.93 -0.44
C PRO A 8 -8.15 -3.60 -0.90
N LEU A 9 -7.07 -3.18 -0.25
CA LEU A 9 -6.16 -2.17 -0.77
C LEU A 9 -5.17 -2.86 -1.71
N THR A 10 -5.18 -2.45 -2.98
CA THR A 10 -4.26 -2.95 -4.00
C THR A 10 -3.27 -1.88 -4.43
N LEU A 11 -1.98 -2.18 -4.41
CA LEU A 11 -0.92 -1.26 -4.81
C LEU A 11 -0.01 -1.93 -5.86
N PRO A 12 0.21 -1.28 -7.02
CA PRO A 12 1.17 -1.76 -8.01
C PRO A 12 2.59 -1.60 -7.46
N LEU A 13 3.45 -2.56 -7.75
CA LEU A 13 4.83 -2.61 -7.29
C LEU A 13 5.77 -2.74 -8.48
N PHE A 14 6.88 -2.00 -8.39
CA PHE A 14 7.94 -1.95 -9.40
C PHE A 14 9.26 -2.28 -8.73
N LEU A 15 10.09 -3.09 -9.40
CA LEU A 15 11.44 -3.37 -8.92
C LEU A 15 12.22 -2.05 -8.81
N LEU A 16 12.77 -1.78 -7.63
CA LEU A 16 13.65 -0.64 -7.40
C LEU A 16 15.03 -0.97 -7.97
N ASP A 17 15.23 -0.54 -9.22
CA ASP A 17 16.49 -0.64 -9.94
C ASP A 17 16.88 0.73 -10.56
N GLU A 18 18.00 0.75 -11.27
CA GLU A 18 18.52 1.94 -11.96
C GLU A 18 17.63 2.45 -13.12
N HIS A 19 16.62 1.69 -13.53
CA HIS A 19 15.69 2.02 -14.62
C HIS A 19 14.31 2.44 -14.11
N ILE A 20 14.10 2.55 -12.79
CA ILE A 20 12.79 2.85 -12.17
C ILE A 20 12.12 4.11 -12.75
N GLU A 21 12.91 5.15 -13.04
CA GLU A 21 12.40 6.42 -13.60
C GLU A 21 11.86 6.28 -15.03
N GLN A 22 12.18 5.20 -15.73
CA GLN A 22 11.78 4.91 -17.11
C GLN A 22 10.65 3.87 -17.18
N ARG A 23 10.18 3.36 -16.04
CA ARG A 23 9.13 2.35 -15.98
C ARG A 23 7.79 2.92 -16.41
N ASP A 24 7.05 2.12 -17.16
CA ASP A 24 5.65 2.39 -17.47
C ASP A 24 4.79 2.01 -16.25
N LEU A 25 4.08 3.00 -15.71
CA LEU A 25 3.23 2.85 -14.52
C LEU A 25 2.03 1.93 -14.75
N GLU A 26 1.66 1.68 -16.00
CA GLU A 26 0.57 0.76 -16.36
C GLU A 26 1.03 -0.71 -16.39
N THR A 27 2.35 -0.96 -16.29
CA THR A 27 2.92 -2.31 -16.33
C THR A 27 3.70 -2.61 -15.04
N SER A 28 2.98 -2.94 -13.97
CA SER A 28 3.59 -3.36 -12.70
C SER A 28 4.35 -4.68 -12.83
N ASP A 29 5.35 -4.86 -11.96
CA ASP A 29 6.07 -6.13 -11.83
C ASP A 29 5.29 -7.10 -10.92
N LEU A 30 4.82 -6.55 -9.80
CA LEU A 30 4.02 -7.23 -8.79
C LEU A 30 2.81 -6.37 -8.41
N THR A 31 1.80 -6.99 -7.81
CA THR A 31 0.69 -6.30 -7.15
C THR A 31 0.60 -6.77 -5.71
N LEU A 32 0.65 -5.83 -4.76
CA LEU A 32 0.35 -6.06 -3.35
C LEU A 32 -1.15 -5.94 -3.12
N SER A 33 -1.74 -6.89 -2.41
CA SER A 33 -3.12 -6.78 -1.90
C SER A 33 -3.16 -7.05 -0.41
N VAL A 34 -3.78 -6.14 0.34
CA VAL A 34 -3.98 -6.27 1.78
C VAL A 34 -5.43 -5.96 2.13
N ILE A 35 -6.02 -6.76 3.02
CA ILE A 35 -7.37 -6.47 3.54
C ILE A 35 -7.24 -5.42 4.62
N LEU A 36 -8.01 -4.35 4.48
CA LEU A 36 -8.07 -3.25 5.43
C LEU A 36 -8.89 -3.67 6.67
N ASP A 37 -8.21 -4.23 7.66
CA ASP A 37 -8.80 -4.43 8.99
C ASP A 37 -8.88 -3.11 9.78
N GLU A 38 -9.55 -3.17 10.94
CA GLU A 38 -9.73 -1.99 11.81
C GLU A 38 -8.40 -1.38 12.28
N THR A 39 -7.41 -2.22 12.57
CA THR A 39 -6.11 -1.78 13.06
C THR A 39 -5.33 -1.08 11.95
N LEU A 40 -5.32 -1.66 10.75
CA LEU A 40 -4.65 -1.07 9.59
C LEU A 40 -5.32 0.25 9.19
N LEU A 41 -6.65 0.30 9.16
CA LEU A 41 -7.38 1.56 8.91
C LEU A 41 -7.04 2.64 9.92
N ALA A 42 -7.06 2.32 11.22
CA ALA A 42 -6.71 3.29 12.26
C ALA A 42 -5.28 3.83 12.09
N ASN A 43 -4.34 3.00 11.63
CA ASN A 43 -2.99 3.45 11.30
C ASN A 43 -2.96 4.34 10.04
N LEU A 44 -3.73 4.02 9.01
CA LEU A 44 -3.81 4.80 7.77
C LEU A 44 -4.48 6.17 7.95
N CYS A 45 -5.32 6.34 8.97
CA CYS A 45 -5.94 7.61 9.32
C CYS A 45 -5.01 8.57 10.08
N GLN A 46 -3.80 8.15 10.44
CA GLN A 46 -2.83 9.02 11.10
C GLN A 46 -2.38 10.14 10.14
N ASN A 47 -2.11 11.33 10.66
CA ASN A 47 -1.62 12.46 9.87
C ASN A 47 -0.22 12.84 10.36
N PRO A 48 0.84 12.28 9.74
CA PRO A 48 2.22 12.58 10.10
C PRO A 48 2.53 14.08 9.93
N ALA A 49 3.50 14.57 10.70
CA ALA A 49 4.09 15.90 10.48
C ALA A 49 4.88 15.95 9.15
N GLU A 50 5.27 17.14 8.68
CA GLU A 50 5.96 17.33 7.37
C GLU A 50 7.26 16.54 7.25
N ASP A 51 7.95 16.34 8.35
CA ASP A 51 9.24 15.68 8.46
C ASP A 51 9.15 14.24 8.98
N GLN A 52 7.94 13.70 9.11
CA GLN A 52 7.69 12.37 9.66
C GLN A 52 7.02 11.45 8.64
N SER A 53 7.43 10.19 8.68
CA SER A 53 6.77 9.08 8.00
C SER A 53 6.46 7.98 9.00
N ILE A 54 5.35 7.27 8.77
CA ILE A 54 4.91 6.16 9.61
C ILE A 54 5.04 4.89 8.78
N SER A 55 5.85 3.95 9.26
CA SER A 55 6.01 2.63 8.64
C SER A 55 5.11 1.62 9.35
N ILE A 56 4.23 0.99 8.57
CA ILE A 56 3.27 0.00 9.05
C ILE A 56 3.66 -1.36 8.46
N ASN A 57 4.15 -2.27 9.29
CA ASN A 57 4.47 -3.62 8.84
C ASN A 57 3.18 -4.42 8.58
N LEU A 58 3.14 -5.13 7.46
CA LEU A 58 2.00 -5.97 7.11
C LEU A 58 2.27 -7.42 7.54
N GLU A 59 1.44 -7.95 8.42
CA GLU A 59 1.52 -9.35 8.85
C GLU A 59 0.80 -10.30 7.87
N THR A 60 -0.32 -9.84 7.31
CA THR A 60 -1.15 -10.63 6.39
C THR A 60 -1.39 -9.84 5.12
N TYR A 61 -0.93 -10.36 3.99
CA TYR A 61 -1.08 -9.76 2.66
C TYR A 61 -0.90 -10.83 1.58
N GLN A 62 -1.23 -10.47 0.34
CA GLN A 62 -1.04 -11.28 -0.85
C GLN A 62 -0.20 -10.54 -1.88
N LEU A 63 0.64 -11.28 -2.61
CA LEU A 63 1.42 -10.78 -3.73
C LEU A 63 1.03 -11.53 -5.00
N PHE A 64 0.85 -10.78 -6.07
CA PHE A 64 0.58 -11.29 -7.41
C PHE A 64 1.69 -10.87 -8.36
N ALA A 65 2.08 -11.74 -9.28
CA ALA A 65 3.14 -11.45 -10.26
C ALA A 65 2.48 -11.16 -11.58
N ASP A 66 2.41 -9.88 -11.91
CA ASP A 66 1.93 -9.39 -13.19
C ASP A 66 2.97 -9.70 -14.28
N ASN A 67 4.25 -9.64 -13.90
CA ASN A 67 5.36 -10.08 -14.72
C ASN A 67 5.87 -11.47 -14.28
N SER A 68 5.85 -12.42 -15.23
CA SER A 68 6.23 -13.83 -14.98
C SER A 68 7.66 -14.03 -14.46
N GLN A 69 8.56 -13.07 -14.71
CA GLN A 69 9.93 -13.08 -14.17
C GLN A 69 9.96 -13.09 -12.65
N PHE A 70 8.96 -12.49 -11.99
CA PHE A 70 8.93 -12.33 -10.54
C PHE A 70 8.01 -13.34 -9.83
N LYS A 71 7.55 -14.39 -10.53
CA LYS A 71 6.85 -15.52 -9.88
C LYS A 71 7.63 -16.16 -8.72
N PRO A 72 8.97 -16.32 -8.78
CA PRO A 72 9.72 -16.86 -7.65
C PRO A 72 9.57 -16.02 -6.38
N VAL A 73 9.49 -14.68 -6.51
CA VAL A 73 9.38 -13.74 -5.38
C VAL A 73 8.17 -14.05 -4.51
N ILE A 74 7.03 -14.45 -5.10
CA ILE A 74 5.80 -14.79 -4.36
C ILE A 74 5.96 -16.06 -3.52
N SER A 75 6.85 -16.96 -3.94
CA SER A 75 7.06 -18.25 -3.29
C SER A 75 8.19 -18.22 -2.26
N GLU A 76 8.94 -17.11 -2.20
CA GLU A 76 10.04 -16.90 -1.28
C GLU A 76 9.60 -16.11 -0.04
N ALA A 77 10.47 -16.05 0.96
CA ALA A 77 10.22 -15.23 2.14
C ALA A 77 10.33 -13.75 1.77
N HIS A 78 9.25 -13.02 1.97
CA HIS A 78 9.16 -11.60 1.69
C HIS A 78 8.57 -10.83 2.90
N GLN A 79 8.86 -9.54 2.97
CA GLN A 79 8.32 -8.62 3.98
C GLN A 79 7.69 -7.43 3.27
N ALA A 80 6.49 -7.03 3.70
CA ALA A 80 5.77 -5.89 3.13
C ALA A 80 5.50 -4.85 4.21
N GLN A 81 5.63 -3.58 3.82
CA GLN A 81 5.38 -2.43 4.67
C GLN A 81 4.63 -1.37 3.88
N LEU A 82 3.73 -0.65 4.56
CA LEU A 82 3.18 0.58 4.05
C LEU A 82 3.91 1.78 4.66
N LEU A 83 4.17 2.80 3.86
CA LEU A 83 4.68 4.09 4.31
C LEU A 83 3.59 5.13 4.17
N LEU A 84 3.21 5.73 5.29
CA LEU A 84 2.28 6.85 5.35
C LEU A 84 3.06 8.15 5.57
N ASN A 85 2.93 9.07 4.63
CA ASN A 85 3.51 10.40 4.69
C ASN A 85 2.41 11.45 4.86
N ARG A 86 2.79 12.68 5.23
CA ARG A 86 1.86 13.81 5.34
C ARG A 86 1.12 14.05 4.01
N GLY A 87 -0.14 14.47 4.11
CA GLY A 87 -0.99 14.69 2.94
C GLY A 87 -1.73 13.42 2.53
N PRO A 88 -2.17 12.64 3.54
CA PRO A 88 -2.12 11.17 3.63
C PRO A 88 -1.68 10.47 2.35
N VAL A 89 -0.39 10.55 2.07
CA VAL A 89 0.21 9.88 0.91
C VAL A 89 0.68 8.50 1.35
N LEU A 90 0.18 7.46 0.68
CA LEU A 90 0.50 6.07 0.97
C LEU A 90 1.38 5.48 -0.12
N SER A 91 2.42 4.74 0.27
CA SER A 91 3.15 3.85 -0.63
C SER A 91 3.43 2.51 0.05
N ALA A 92 3.86 1.53 -0.73
CA ALA A 92 4.26 0.21 -0.25
C ALA A 92 5.71 -0.08 -0.60
N VAL A 93 6.36 -0.85 0.26
CA VAL A 93 7.69 -1.44 0.04
C VAL A 93 7.59 -2.93 0.31
N VAL A 94 8.08 -3.74 -0.62
CA VAL A 94 8.21 -5.19 -0.46
C VAL A 94 9.66 -5.59 -0.66
N SER A 95 10.23 -6.29 0.30
CA SER A 95 11.60 -6.81 0.24
C SER A 95 11.60 -8.33 0.18
N SER A 96 12.34 -8.90 -0.77
CA SER A 96 12.56 -10.34 -0.92
C SER A 96 14.02 -10.60 -1.29
N GLY A 97 14.80 -11.12 -0.34
CA GLY A 97 16.24 -11.27 -0.51
C GLY A 97 16.93 -9.92 -0.78
N GLU A 98 17.58 -9.80 -1.94
CA GLU A 98 18.23 -8.56 -2.39
C GLU A 98 17.32 -7.66 -3.23
N GLN A 99 16.11 -8.13 -3.57
CA GLN A 99 15.16 -7.38 -4.38
C GLN A 99 14.25 -6.54 -3.50
N VAL A 100 14.09 -5.27 -3.88
CA VAL A 100 13.16 -4.34 -3.25
C VAL A 100 12.19 -3.86 -4.31
N PHE A 101 10.90 -3.91 -4.01
CA PHE A 101 9.84 -3.40 -4.86
C PHE A 101 9.14 -2.25 -4.15
N ILE A 102 8.80 -1.21 -4.91
CA ILE A 102 8.14 -0.01 -4.38
C ILE A 102 6.88 0.29 -5.17
N SER A 103 5.87 0.85 -4.50
CA SER A 103 4.72 1.44 -5.18
C SER A 103 4.94 2.95 -5.41
N PRO A 104 4.33 3.53 -6.45
CA PRO A 104 4.15 4.96 -6.53
C PRO A 104 3.37 5.48 -5.30
N PRO A 105 3.57 6.75 -4.91
CA PRO A 105 2.75 7.38 -3.90
C PRO A 105 1.31 7.53 -4.38
N VAL A 106 0.35 7.17 -3.53
CA VAL A 106 -1.08 7.31 -3.77
C VAL A 106 -1.65 8.28 -2.74
N GLU A 107 -2.33 9.33 -3.22
CA GLU A 107 -3.08 10.22 -2.35
C GLU A 107 -4.33 9.50 -1.83
N MET A 108 -4.43 9.38 -0.52
CA MET A 108 -5.59 8.83 0.16
C MET A 108 -6.53 9.99 0.48
N MET A 109 -7.80 9.85 0.15
CA MET A 109 -8.83 10.77 0.66
C MET A 109 -9.59 10.00 1.72
N PRO A 110 -9.34 10.22 3.02
CA PRO A 110 -10.17 9.63 4.05
C PRO A 110 -11.57 10.21 3.92
N THR A 111 -12.52 9.38 3.50
CA THR A 111 -13.95 9.71 3.56
C THR A 111 -14.36 9.55 5.02
N PHE A 112 -14.48 10.67 5.73
CA PHE A 112 -15.16 10.68 7.01
C PHE A 112 -16.65 10.55 6.70
N ASP A 113 -17.22 9.36 6.90
CA ASP A 113 -18.66 9.21 6.97
C ASP A 113 -19.10 9.94 8.26
N LEU A 114 -19.39 11.24 8.12
CA LEU A 114 -20.21 11.96 9.09
C LEU A 114 -21.57 11.32 8.92
N GLY A 115 -21.80 10.16 9.57
CA GLY A 115 -23.07 9.48 9.50
C GLY A 115 -24.16 10.52 9.68
N ASP A 116 -25.05 10.65 8.70
CA ASP A 116 -26.25 11.44 8.87
C ASP A 116 -26.97 10.81 10.08
N GLU A 117 -26.82 11.42 11.26
CA GLU A 117 -27.69 11.17 12.41
C GLU A 117 -29.08 11.70 12.05
N GLU A 118 -29.74 11.08 11.08
CA GLU A 118 -31.18 11.17 10.91
C GLU A 118 -31.83 10.16 11.86
N GLU A 119 -31.90 10.49 13.16
CA GLU A 119 -32.95 9.92 14.03
C GLU A 119 -33.13 10.70 15.34
N GLU A 120 -33.79 11.86 15.27
CA GLU A 120 -34.68 12.31 16.35
C GLU A 120 -36.03 12.73 15.74
N ALA A 121 -36.98 11.80 15.72
CA ALA A 121 -38.40 12.04 15.44
C ALA A 121 -39.23 11.94 16.72
#